data_AF-A0A9D1FGT2-F1
#
_entry.id   AF-A0A9D1FGT2-F1
#
_cell.length_a   1.000
_cell.length_b   1.000
_cell.length_c   1.000
_cell.angle_alpha   90.00
_cell.angle_beta   90.00
_cell.angle_gamma   90.00
#
_symmetry.space_group_name_H-M   'P 1'
#
loop_
_entity.id
_entity.type
_entity.pdbx_description
1 polymer ?
#
loop_
_entity_poly.entity_id
_entity_poly.type
_entity_poly.pdbx_seq_one_letter_code
_entity_poly.pdbx_strand_id
1 'polypeptide(L)'
;MKKQNAFTLAELLVSILIISVILTLLAPVITKKVKSSISVNNGSSNSSGYNSKLYIYNKSNPECSEISGVNNSISCNFTIPSGVNRINAIAVSGGGGGAGATQPSIEYSKTLNASTSEQKKSTTKEIVIDKNMKNFVISELIGSGAGGGGASWGSSGGSGGAPQSQADCDPFNALFIPAKYNGTGGKNLCVTKYNVGDTNGPTIASSVTAVTADQQSCTKNQCCWRGRTADFYCQASGNWDGHSTTYSGCTRTVCTWYAADTSCQAWAPSGTKAGDWRLPKPSEVEGWADNLNLISTYLGNDGLQLCGSSYGALRCGSNKNCIGAQDDYCSPGFIWSSGRGYAQYGESLSQDVDGWKNVGYSGRCVLESGLSSNTVSSGGGGGAGAYIKNYQIPNDVISSNIGGKIKLFSAAGGSGGNSASSQGSSASNGSNGNTSYIEIYDKDNVLKWGIRA
;
A
#
# COMPACT_ATOMS: atom_id res chain seq x y z
N MET A 1 -21.45 -42.93 2.43
CA MET A 1 -20.85 -41.68 1.91
C MET A 1 -21.92 -40.88 1.18
N LYS A 2 -22.32 -39.71 1.69
CA LYS A 2 -23.28 -38.82 1.01
C LYS A 2 -22.54 -38.03 -0.08
N LYS A 3 -22.92 -38.20 -1.35
CA LYS A 3 -22.49 -37.33 -2.44
C LYS A 3 -23.02 -35.92 -2.18
N GLN A 4 -22.12 -34.95 -2.03
CA GLN A 4 -22.49 -33.54 -2.10
C GLN A 4 -22.60 -33.18 -3.58
N ASN A 5 -23.79 -32.72 -3.99
CA ASN A 5 -24.04 -32.27 -5.35
C ASN A 5 -23.31 -30.94 -5.55
N ALA A 6 -22.31 -30.91 -6.42
CA ALA A 6 -21.67 -29.69 -6.86
C ALA A 6 -22.63 -28.89 -7.74
N PHE A 7 -22.61 -27.56 -7.59
CA PHE A 7 -23.41 -26.63 -8.39
C PHE A 7 -23.12 -26.81 -9.87
N THR A 8 -24.18 -26.79 -10.67
CA THR A 8 -24.06 -26.90 -12.13
C THR A 8 -23.50 -25.61 -12.71
N LEU A 9 -22.78 -25.69 -13.84
CA LEU A 9 -22.26 -24.52 -14.57
C LEU A 9 -23.36 -23.48 -14.84
N ALA A 10 -24.60 -23.95 -15.07
CA ALA A 10 -25.76 -23.10 -15.28
C ALA A 10 -26.13 -22.28 -14.03
N GLU A 11 -26.08 -22.85 -12.83
CA GLU A 11 -26.36 -22.12 -11.58
C GLU A 11 -25.32 -21.03 -11.29
N LEU A 12 -24.05 -21.28 -11.64
CA LEU A 12 -22.97 -20.31 -11.47
C LEU A 12 -23.13 -19.12 -12.45
N LEU A 13 -23.51 -19.39 -13.70
CA LEU A 13 -23.77 -18.36 -14.70
C LEU A 13 -24.99 -17.49 -14.35
N VAL A 14 -26.07 -18.10 -13.85
CA VAL A 14 -27.26 -17.37 -13.39
C VAL A 14 -26.92 -16.48 -12.19
N SER A 15 -26.11 -16.96 -11.25
CA SER A 15 -25.70 -16.21 -10.06
C SER A 15 -24.86 -14.97 -10.43
N ILE A 16 -23.91 -15.11 -11.36
CA ILE A 16 -23.09 -14.00 -11.85
C ILE A 16 -23.97 -12.95 -12.57
N LEU A 17 -24.94 -13.41 -13.36
CA LEU A 17 -25.83 -12.51 -14.10
C LEU A 17 -26.71 -11.70 -13.14
N ILE A 18 -27.27 -12.33 -12.10
CA ILE A 18 -28.04 -11.65 -11.05
C ILE A 18 -27.19 -10.61 -10.32
N ILE A 19 -25.95 -10.93 -9.94
CA ILE A 19 -25.05 -9.99 -9.27
C ILE A 19 -24.74 -8.79 -10.18
N SER A 20 -24.53 -8.99 -11.48
CA SER A 20 -24.26 -7.89 -12.43
C SER A 20 -25.46 -6.95 -12.59
N VAL A 21 -26.68 -7.50 -12.58
CA VAL A 21 -27.92 -6.71 -12.69
C VAL A 21 -28.18 -5.93 -11.40
N ILE A 22 -27.91 -6.53 -10.23
CA ILE A 22 -28.03 -5.82 -8.95
C ILE A 22 -27.03 -4.66 -8.86
N LEU A 23 -25.77 -4.86 -9.27
CA LEU A 23 -24.75 -3.81 -9.25
C LEU A 23 -25.06 -2.65 -10.19
N THR A 24 -25.60 -2.94 -11.38
CA THR A 24 -26.01 -1.89 -12.35
C THR A 24 -27.24 -1.14 -11.88
N LEU A 25 -28.19 -1.79 -11.21
CA LEU A 25 -29.37 -1.14 -10.62
C LEU A 25 -29.05 -0.31 -9.37
N LEU A 26 -27.98 -0.63 -8.63
CA LEU A 26 -27.54 0.13 -7.46
C LEU A 26 -26.65 1.32 -7.80
N ALA A 27 -26.06 1.38 -9.01
CA ALA A 27 -25.21 2.49 -9.44
C ALA A 27 -25.89 3.87 -9.29
N PRO A 28 -27.16 4.09 -9.70
CA PRO A 28 -27.85 5.37 -9.52
C PRO A 28 -28.09 5.73 -8.05
N VAL A 29 -28.30 4.74 -7.17
CA VAL A 29 -28.54 4.95 -5.73
C VAL A 29 -27.25 5.39 -5.03
N ILE A 30 -26.11 4.79 -5.42
CA ILE A 30 -24.79 5.18 -4.93
C ILE A 30 -24.41 6.57 -5.48
N THR A 31 -24.71 6.88 -6.75
CA THR A 31 -24.44 8.23 -7.31
C THR A 31 -25.34 9.30 -6.69
N LYS A 32 -26.60 8.97 -6.33
CA LYS A 32 -27.53 9.92 -5.68
C LYS A 32 -27.12 10.29 -4.26
N LYS A 33 -26.45 9.37 -3.52
CA LYS A 33 -25.93 9.66 -2.16
C LYS A 33 -24.67 10.54 -2.15
N VAL A 34 -23.86 10.54 -3.22
CA VAL A 34 -22.67 11.41 -3.32
C VAL A 34 -23.03 12.81 -3.84
N LYS A 35 -24.09 12.94 -4.63
CA LYS A 35 -24.56 14.25 -5.13
C LYS A 35 -25.37 15.06 -4.11
N SER A 36 -25.79 14.46 -2.99
CA SER A 36 -26.66 15.10 -1.99
C SER A 36 -25.94 15.84 -0.85
N SER A 37 -24.61 15.89 -0.81
CA SER A 37 -23.87 16.55 0.28
C SER A 37 -23.38 17.97 -0.01
N ILE A 38 -23.62 18.53 -1.20
CA ILE A 38 -23.46 19.98 -1.44
C ILE A 38 -24.62 20.46 -2.33
N SER A 39 -25.78 20.60 -1.71
CA SER A 39 -26.90 21.38 -2.23
C SER A 39 -26.86 22.76 -1.58
N VAL A 40 -26.36 23.77 -2.29
CA VAL A 40 -26.73 25.16 -1.97
C VAL A 40 -28.13 25.34 -2.53
N ASN A 41 -29.14 24.93 -1.74
CA ASN A 41 -30.53 25.11 -2.11
C ASN A 41 -30.87 26.58 -1.92
N ASN A 42 -31.18 27.24 -3.03
CA ASN A 42 -31.67 28.61 -3.09
C ASN A 42 -33.14 28.60 -2.64
N GLY A 43 -33.34 28.47 -1.32
CA GLY A 43 -34.66 28.43 -0.72
C GLY A 43 -35.21 29.83 -0.48
N SER A 44 -35.75 30.47 -1.52
CA SER A 44 -36.95 31.33 -1.44
C SER A 44 -37.21 31.99 -2.80
N SER A 45 -38.37 31.70 -3.37
CA SER A 45 -38.94 32.42 -4.51
C SER A 45 -39.20 33.88 -4.09
N ASN A 46 -38.69 34.83 -4.86
CA ASN A 46 -38.79 36.31 -4.73
C ASN A 46 -37.71 37.00 -3.89
N SER A 47 -36.63 37.44 -4.54
CA SER A 47 -36.20 38.86 -4.64
C SER A 47 -34.69 38.97 -4.96
N SER A 48 -34.37 39.69 -6.04
CA SER A 48 -33.06 40.28 -6.40
C SER A 48 -31.80 39.38 -6.33
N GLY A 49 -31.34 38.96 -7.51
CA GLY A 49 -30.24 38.01 -7.71
C GLY A 49 -28.90 38.43 -7.13
N TYR A 50 -28.39 37.59 -6.24
CA TYR A 50 -26.98 37.58 -5.85
C TYR A 50 -26.18 36.76 -6.86
N ASN A 51 -25.15 37.35 -7.47
CA ASN A 51 -24.21 36.62 -8.32
C ASN A 51 -23.19 35.89 -7.42
N SER A 52 -23.23 34.55 -7.36
CA SER A 52 -22.27 33.73 -6.64
C SER A 52 -21.39 32.93 -7.62
N LYS A 53 -20.11 32.74 -7.29
CA LYS A 53 -19.16 31.95 -8.09
C LYS A 53 -18.34 31.04 -7.18
N LEU A 54 -18.27 29.76 -7.54
CA LEU A 54 -17.51 28.75 -6.83
C LEU A 54 -16.18 28.50 -7.56
N TYR A 55 -15.06 28.69 -6.88
CA TYR A 55 -13.73 28.31 -7.37
C TYR A 55 -13.31 27.00 -6.71
N ILE A 56 -13.11 25.97 -7.52
CA ILE A 56 -12.54 24.68 -7.11
C ILE A 56 -11.13 24.62 -7.70
N TYR A 57 -10.19 23.98 -7.00
CA TYR A 57 -8.83 23.76 -7.52
C TYR A 57 -8.91 23.01 -8.86
N ASN A 58 -8.71 23.76 -9.95
CA ASN A 58 -8.81 23.26 -11.31
C ASN A 58 -7.79 23.99 -12.17
N LYS A 59 -6.73 23.28 -12.55
CA LYS A 59 -5.65 23.79 -13.41
C LYS A 59 -6.12 24.18 -14.81
N SER A 60 -7.29 23.72 -15.22
CA SER A 60 -7.89 24.00 -16.53
C SER A 60 -8.85 25.19 -16.51
N ASN A 61 -9.00 25.90 -15.38
CA ASN A 61 -9.86 27.06 -15.30
C ASN A 61 -9.17 28.29 -15.95
N PRO A 62 -9.75 28.89 -17.01
CA PRO A 62 -9.13 30.01 -17.72
C PRO A 62 -9.01 31.30 -16.89
N GLU A 63 -9.73 31.42 -15.77
CA GLU A 63 -9.65 32.57 -14.86
C GLU A 63 -8.65 32.39 -13.71
N CYS A 64 -7.94 31.26 -13.69
CA CYS A 64 -6.99 30.91 -12.64
C CYS A 64 -5.62 30.59 -13.23
N SER A 65 -4.56 31.03 -12.56
CA SER A 65 -3.17 30.76 -12.93
C SER A 65 -2.40 30.17 -11.76
N GLU A 66 -1.49 29.22 -12.02
CA GLU A 66 -0.61 28.67 -10.97
C GLU A 66 0.29 29.76 -10.38
N ILE A 67 0.51 29.70 -9.07
CA ILE A 67 1.42 30.62 -8.37
C ILE A 67 2.82 30.00 -8.38
N SER A 68 3.76 30.64 -9.09
CA SER A 68 5.15 30.18 -9.15
C SER A 68 5.78 30.17 -7.76
N GLY A 69 6.43 29.05 -7.41
CA GLY A 69 7.11 28.87 -6.12
C GLY A 69 6.21 28.38 -4.96
N VAL A 70 4.91 28.18 -5.18
CA VAL A 70 3.99 27.65 -4.16
C VAL A 70 3.29 26.40 -4.68
N ASN A 71 3.63 25.23 -4.11
CA ASN A 71 3.05 23.95 -4.54
C ASN A 71 1.52 23.94 -4.39
N ASN A 72 0.83 23.43 -5.41
CA ASN A 72 -0.62 23.22 -5.44
C ASN A 72 -1.46 24.47 -5.11
N SER A 73 -0.99 25.65 -5.51
CA SER A 73 -1.71 26.91 -5.32
C SER A 73 -2.06 27.56 -6.64
N ILE A 74 -3.31 27.99 -6.78
CA ILE A 74 -3.80 28.76 -7.94
C ILE A 74 -4.26 30.13 -7.46
N SER A 75 -3.98 31.16 -8.26
CA SER A 75 -4.53 32.51 -8.11
C SER A 75 -5.67 32.67 -9.11
N CYS A 76 -6.84 33.08 -8.65
CA CYS A 76 -8.04 33.24 -9.48
C CYS A 76 -8.53 34.69 -9.44
N ASN A 77 -8.89 35.25 -10.59
CA ASN A 77 -9.42 36.61 -10.68
C ASN A 77 -10.95 36.61 -10.81
N PHE A 78 -11.61 37.39 -9.96
CA PHE A 78 -13.05 37.66 -10.03
C PHE A 78 -13.30 39.15 -10.29
N THR A 79 -13.91 39.48 -11.43
CA THR A 79 -14.26 40.86 -11.76
C THR A 79 -15.61 41.21 -11.15
N ILE A 80 -15.63 42.24 -10.30
CA ILE A 80 -16.84 42.68 -9.58
C ILE A 80 -17.79 43.38 -10.58
N PRO A 81 -19.08 42.99 -10.64
CA PRO A 81 -20.05 43.68 -11.49
C PRO A 81 -20.26 45.14 -11.06
N SER A 82 -20.53 46.00 -12.03
CA SER A 82 -20.92 47.41 -11.81
C SER A 82 -22.09 47.51 -10.80
N GLY A 83 -21.96 48.40 -9.82
CA GLY A 83 -23.00 48.66 -8.81
C GLY A 83 -22.92 47.82 -7.53
N VAL A 84 -21.95 46.90 -7.41
CA VAL A 84 -21.76 46.07 -6.20
C VAL A 84 -20.78 46.75 -5.24
N ASN A 85 -21.23 47.06 -4.01
CA ASN A 85 -20.43 47.71 -2.96
C ASN A 85 -20.03 46.75 -1.80
N ARG A 86 -20.43 45.49 -1.88
CA ARG A 86 -20.11 44.43 -0.89
C ARG A 86 -19.85 43.11 -1.59
N ILE A 87 -18.79 42.42 -1.16
CA ILE A 87 -18.41 41.08 -1.63
C ILE A 87 -18.30 40.19 -0.41
N ASN A 88 -18.91 39.00 -0.48
CA ASN A 88 -18.76 37.95 0.52
C ASN A 88 -18.01 36.78 -0.12
N ALA A 89 -16.81 36.46 0.39
CA ALA A 89 -16.08 35.25 0.02
C ALA A 89 -16.16 34.21 1.15
N ILE A 90 -16.39 32.95 0.77
CA ILE A 90 -16.36 31.79 1.67
C ILE A 90 -15.23 30.88 1.15
N ALA A 91 -14.13 30.81 1.89
CA ALA A 91 -13.07 29.85 1.65
C ALA A 91 -13.30 28.64 2.55
N VAL A 92 -13.30 27.44 1.97
CA VAL A 92 -13.53 26.18 2.70
C VAL A 92 -12.33 25.27 2.43
N SER A 93 -11.50 25.02 3.43
CA SER A 93 -10.43 24.03 3.34
C SER A 93 -10.98 22.64 3.67
N GLY A 94 -10.66 21.63 2.87
CA GLY A 94 -10.85 20.23 3.25
C GLY A 94 -9.90 19.89 4.40
N GLY A 95 -10.39 19.98 5.64
CA GLY A 95 -9.63 19.65 6.84
C GLY A 95 -9.37 18.14 6.92
N GLY A 96 -8.15 17.73 6.62
CA GLY A 96 -7.65 16.38 6.86
C GLY A 96 -6.15 16.43 7.17
N GLY A 97 -5.81 16.43 8.46
CA GLY A 97 -4.42 16.32 8.93
C GLY A 97 -3.58 17.59 8.78
N GLY A 98 -3.63 18.48 9.78
CA GLY A 98 -2.54 19.42 10.05
C GLY A 98 -2.27 20.54 9.03
N ALA A 99 -3.18 20.84 8.10
CA ALA A 99 -3.06 22.01 7.23
C ALA A 99 -3.60 23.25 7.96
N GLY A 100 -2.73 24.25 8.14
CA GLY A 100 -3.10 25.57 8.65
C GLY A 100 -4.16 26.25 7.79
N ALA A 101 -4.86 27.21 8.38
CA ALA A 101 -5.89 28.01 7.73
C ALA A 101 -5.40 28.59 6.38
N THR A 102 -6.11 28.28 5.29
CA THR A 102 -5.91 28.95 3.99
C THR A 102 -6.42 30.38 4.06
N GLN A 103 -5.61 31.33 3.58
CA GLN A 103 -5.96 32.75 3.45
C GLN A 103 -7.01 32.99 2.36
N PRO A 104 -8.09 33.74 2.66
CA PRO A 104 -8.69 34.64 1.68
C PRO A 104 -8.23 36.08 1.97
N SER A 105 -7.38 36.65 1.11
CA SER A 105 -7.13 38.10 1.12
C SER A 105 -8.18 38.80 0.27
N ILE A 106 -9.01 39.65 0.88
CA ILE A 106 -9.69 40.74 0.18
C ILE A 106 -9.32 42.02 0.92
N GLU A 107 -8.60 42.92 0.26
CA GLU A 107 -8.15 44.18 0.86
C GLU A 107 -9.15 45.33 0.60
N TYR A 108 -9.47 46.06 1.68
CA TYR A 108 -9.18 47.50 1.76
C TYR A 108 -9.08 47.92 3.24
N SER A 109 -8.06 48.73 3.57
CA SER A 109 -7.73 49.32 4.90
C SER A 109 -7.00 48.37 5.87
N LYS A 110 -5.84 48.85 6.37
CA LYS A 110 -4.76 48.12 7.10
C LYS A 110 -5.21 46.91 7.94
N THR A 111 -4.66 45.74 7.60
CA THR A 111 -4.88 44.46 8.29
C THR A 111 -3.75 44.13 9.27
N LEU A 112 -4.10 43.62 10.46
CA LEU A 112 -3.14 43.09 11.45
C LEU A 112 -3.34 41.58 11.59
N ASN A 113 -2.39 40.81 11.07
CA ASN A 113 -2.50 39.34 10.98
C ASN A 113 -1.60 38.65 12.01
N ALA A 114 -2.17 37.91 12.96
CA ALA A 114 -1.44 36.89 13.71
C ALA A 114 -1.65 35.55 13.00
N SER A 115 -0.67 35.13 12.20
CA SER A 115 -0.73 33.92 11.38
C SER A 115 0.51 33.07 11.59
N THR A 116 0.35 31.76 11.53
CA THR A 116 1.41 30.77 11.64
C THR A 116 1.50 29.98 10.33
N SER A 117 2.66 30.03 9.68
CA SER A 117 3.02 29.21 8.51
C SER A 117 3.81 27.95 8.91
N GLU A 118 4.21 27.84 10.18
CA GLU A 118 5.00 26.74 10.71
C GLU A 118 4.09 25.70 11.39
N GLN A 119 4.28 24.43 11.02
CA GLN A 119 3.52 23.33 11.62
C GLN A 119 3.66 23.32 13.14
N LYS A 120 2.52 23.22 13.85
CA LYS A 120 2.42 23.02 15.31
C LYS A 120 2.93 24.17 16.20
N LYS A 121 3.00 25.42 15.71
CA LYS A 121 3.36 26.58 16.55
C LYS A 121 2.25 27.60 16.65
N SER A 122 2.00 28.08 17.87
CA SER A 122 1.11 29.21 18.15
C SER A 122 1.83 30.54 17.93
N THR A 123 1.10 31.60 17.61
CA THR A 123 1.66 32.94 17.41
C THR A 123 0.82 33.99 18.13
N THR A 124 1.50 34.95 18.76
CA THR A 124 0.86 36.09 19.43
C THR A 124 1.29 37.39 18.75
N LYS A 125 0.35 38.31 18.54
CA LYS A 125 0.64 39.71 18.20
C LYS A 125 -0.10 40.65 19.13
N GLU A 126 0.53 41.77 19.47
CA GLU A 126 -0.04 42.79 20.34
C GLU A 126 -0.01 44.15 19.65
N ILE A 127 -1.05 44.95 19.88
CA ILE A 127 -1.22 46.30 19.32
C ILE A 127 -1.64 47.23 20.45
N VAL A 128 -0.99 48.38 20.58
CA VAL A 128 -1.36 49.40 21.57
C VAL A 128 -2.59 50.17 21.07
N ILE A 129 -3.58 50.38 21.96
CA ILE A 129 -4.80 51.13 21.64
C ILE A 129 -4.50 52.62 21.69
N ASP A 130 -4.64 53.30 20.56
CA ASP A 130 -4.51 54.75 20.47
C ASP A 130 -5.86 55.48 20.42
N LYS A 131 -5.85 56.79 20.66
CA LYS A 131 -7.03 57.65 20.71
C LYS A 131 -7.79 57.79 19.38
N ASN A 132 -7.18 57.39 18.26
CA ASN A 132 -7.76 57.47 16.93
C ASN A 132 -8.38 56.13 16.48
N MET A 133 -8.18 55.04 17.23
CA MET A 133 -8.76 53.73 16.90
C MET A 133 -10.26 53.68 17.18
N LYS A 134 -11.06 53.43 16.12
CA LYS A 134 -12.51 53.21 16.19
C LYS A 134 -12.93 52.17 15.13
N ASN A 135 -14.07 51.53 15.32
CA ASN A 135 -14.63 50.53 14.39
C ASN A 135 -13.68 49.36 14.11
N PHE A 136 -13.12 48.77 15.17
CA PHE A 136 -12.24 47.61 15.02
C PHE A 136 -13.07 46.38 14.66
N VAL A 137 -12.84 45.83 13.47
CA VAL A 137 -13.55 44.66 12.96
C VAL A 137 -12.60 43.47 12.88
N ILE A 138 -13.01 42.36 13.49
CA ILE A 138 -12.40 41.05 13.29
C ILE A 138 -12.90 40.55 11.95
N SER A 139 -12.07 40.68 10.91
CA SER A 139 -12.38 40.17 9.58
C SER A 139 -12.53 38.65 9.60
N GLU A 140 -11.59 37.95 10.25
CA GLU A 140 -11.58 36.49 10.37
C GLU A 140 -10.74 36.05 11.57
N LEU A 141 -11.31 35.20 12.41
CA LEU A 141 -10.63 34.49 13.49
C LEU A 141 -10.98 33.00 13.37
N ILE A 142 -9.97 32.16 13.19
CA ILE A 142 -10.15 30.71 13.00
C ILE A 142 -9.48 30.00 14.18
N GLY A 143 -10.27 29.19 14.88
CA GLY A 143 -9.84 28.25 15.89
C GLY A 143 -9.04 27.12 15.27
N SER A 144 -8.16 26.51 16.05
CA SER A 144 -7.30 25.46 15.51
C SER A 144 -8.06 24.11 15.48
N GLY A 145 -8.02 23.42 14.34
CA GLY A 145 -8.74 22.15 14.15
C GLY A 145 -8.11 20.98 14.92
N ALA A 146 -8.87 19.89 15.08
CA ALA A 146 -8.39 18.65 15.67
C ALA A 146 -7.63 17.79 14.65
N GLY A 147 -6.61 17.07 15.11
CA GLY A 147 -5.88 16.10 14.29
C GLY A 147 -6.72 14.85 14.01
N GLY A 148 -6.65 14.34 12.77
CA GLY A 148 -7.30 13.08 12.40
C GLY A 148 -6.68 11.87 13.11
N GLY A 149 -7.46 10.79 13.22
CA GLY A 149 -6.98 9.50 13.72
C GLY A 149 -6.02 8.84 12.73
N GLY A 150 -5.03 8.11 13.25
CA GLY A 150 -4.08 7.36 12.40
C GLY A 150 -4.79 6.37 11.47
N ALA A 151 -4.25 6.15 10.28
CA ALA A 151 -4.80 5.18 9.34
C ALA A 151 -4.55 3.73 9.82
N SER A 152 -5.45 2.83 9.39
CA SER A 152 -5.31 1.39 9.60
C SER A 152 -4.17 0.80 8.77
N TRP A 153 -3.66 -0.33 9.26
CA TRP A 153 -2.55 -1.13 8.74
C TRP A 153 -2.78 -1.56 7.27
N GLY A 154 -1.78 -1.34 6.42
CA GLY A 154 -1.70 -1.95 5.09
C GLY A 154 -0.95 -3.28 5.17
N SER A 155 -1.46 -4.31 4.48
CA SER A 155 -0.80 -5.61 4.46
C SER A 155 0.59 -5.51 3.83
N SER A 156 1.59 -5.62 4.69
CA SER A 156 2.83 -6.38 4.51
C SER A 156 3.55 -6.35 3.14
N GLY A 157 3.63 -5.18 2.53
CA GLY A 157 4.73 -4.83 1.65
C GLY A 157 5.60 -3.80 2.34
N GLY A 158 6.74 -4.21 2.90
CA GLY A 158 7.75 -3.24 3.37
C GLY A 158 8.13 -2.28 2.24
N SER A 159 8.72 -1.11 2.54
CA SER A 159 9.17 -0.13 1.53
C SER A 159 9.83 -0.83 0.32
N GLY A 160 9.14 -0.85 -0.82
CA GLY A 160 9.60 -1.50 -2.05
C GLY A 160 8.89 -2.81 -2.45
N GLY A 161 7.90 -3.29 -1.68
CA GLY A 161 7.08 -4.46 -2.03
C GLY A 161 7.78 -5.82 -1.85
N ALA A 162 8.87 -5.85 -1.08
CA ALA A 162 9.61 -7.07 -0.73
C ALA A 162 9.01 -7.77 0.50
N PRO A 163 9.04 -9.11 0.57
CA PRO A 163 8.51 -9.85 1.71
C PRO A 163 9.27 -9.53 3.00
N GLN A 164 8.56 -9.49 4.12
CA GLN A 164 9.10 -9.18 5.45
C GLN A 164 8.97 -10.35 6.43
N SER A 165 8.08 -11.30 6.17
CA SER A 165 7.83 -12.45 7.03
C SER A 165 7.26 -13.64 6.28
N GLN A 166 7.15 -14.80 6.97
CA GLN A 166 6.50 -16.00 6.43
C GLN A 166 5.05 -15.74 6.01
N ALA A 167 4.33 -14.85 6.71
CA ALA A 167 2.95 -14.50 6.37
C ALA A 167 2.80 -13.89 4.97
N ASP A 168 3.87 -13.29 4.42
CA ASP A 168 3.89 -12.74 3.06
C ASP A 168 4.03 -13.83 1.99
N CYS A 169 4.58 -14.98 2.38
CA CYS A 169 4.88 -16.11 1.50
C CYS A 169 3.85 -17.24 1.59
N ASP A 170 3.10 -17.32 2.69
CA ASP A 170 2.04 -18.32 2.92
C ASP A 170 0.99 -18.37 1.81
N PRO A 171 0.48 -17.25 1.25
CA PRO A 171 -0.51 -17.30 0.15
C PRO A 171 -0.02 -18.02 -1.10
N PHE A 172 1.29 -18.13 -1.28
CA PHE A 172 1.94 -18.75 -2.43
C PHE A 172 2.50 -20.13 -2.13
N ASN A 173 2.26 -20.65 -0.91
CA ASN A 173 2.86 -21.90 -0.43
C ASN A 173 4.40 -21.89 -0.58
N ALA A 174 4.98 -20.75 -0.21
CA ALA A 174 6.41 -20.46 -0.32
C ALA A 174 7.02 -20.28 1.07
N LEU A 175 8.32 -20.51 1.19
CA LEU A 175 9.11 -20.24 2.38
C LEU A 175 9.68 -18.82 2.32
N PHE A 176 9.58 -18.08 3.42
CA PHE A 176 10.31 -16.83 3.60
C PHE A 176 11.77 -17.12 3.94
N ILE A 177 12.68 -16.63 3.12
CA ILE A 177 14.12 -16.69 3.36
C ILE A 177 14.64 -15.26 3.60
N PRO A 178 15.08 -14.95 4.84
CA PRO A 178 15.72 -13.68 5.16
C PRO A 178 16.94 -13.38 4.29
N ALA A 179 17.17 -12.10 4.02
CA ALA A 179 18.32 -11.57 3.28
C ALA A 179 19.67 -12.20 3.66
N LYS A 180 19.92 -12.43 4.96
CA LYS A 180 21.17 -13.02 5.48
C LYS A 180 21.46 -14.44 5.00
N TYR A 181 20.46 -15.16 4.49
CA TYR A 181 20.62 -16.52 3.96
C TYR A 181 20.64 -16.55 2.42
N ASN A 182 20.56 -15.41 1.75
CA ASN A 182 20.51 -15.28 0.29
C ASN A 182 21.84 -14.74 -0.30
N GLY A 183 22.96 -15.00 0.38
CA GLY A 183 24.30 -14.60 -0.03
C GLY A 183 24.65 -13.14 0.30
N THR A 184 25.85 -12.70 -0.09
CA THR A 184 26.32 -11.33 0.14
C THR A 184 25.43 -10.31 -0.59
N GLY A 185 24.87 -9.35 0.13
CA GLY A 185 23.91 -8.39 -0.43
C GLY A 185 22.55 -9.01 -0.78
N GLY A 186 22.26 -10.20 -0.27
CA GLY A 186 20.98 -10.88 -0.44
C GLY A 186 19.80 -10.04 0.03
N LYS A 187 18.63 -10.30 -0.54
CA LYS A 187 17.35 -9.66 -0.18
C LYS A 187 16.42 -10.68 0.44
N ASN A 188 15.37 -10.22 1.11
CA ASN A 188 14.32 -11.12 1.56
C ASN A 188 13.59 -11.72 0.35
N LEU A 189 13.33 -13.03 0.38
CA LEU A 189 12.68 -13.76 -0.71
C LEU A 189 11.54 -14.62 -0.18
N CYS A 190 10.46 -14.73 -0.96
CA CYS A 190 9.60 -15.92 -0.90
C CYS A 190 10.10 -16.94 -1.92
N VAL A 191 10.27 -18.20 -1.51
CA VAL A 191 10.76 -19.28 -2.37
C VAL A 191 9.78 -20.44 -2.37
N THR A 192 9.31 -20.86 -3.53
CA THR A 192 8.30 -21.92 -3.63
C THR A 192 8.81 -23.24 -3.08
N LYS A 193 8.01 -23.92 -2.25
CA LYS A 193 8.36 -25.23 -1.65
C LYS A 193 8.20 -26.41 -2.63
N TYR A 194 7.43 -26.22 -3.70
CA TYR A 194 7.05 -27.25 -4.69
C TYR A 194 7.53 -26.87 -6.10
N ASN A 195 7.81 -27.88 -6.93
CA ASN A 195 8.39 -27.63 -8.24
C ASN A 195 7.36 -26.99 -9.17
N VAL A 196 7.86 -26.25 -10.14
CA VAL A 196 7.10 -25.92 -11.35
C VAL A 196 6.43 -27.18 -11.89
N GLY A 197 5.11 -27.15 -12.00
CA GLY A 197 4.28 -28.21 -12.55
C GLY A 197 3.80 -29.26 -11.57
N ASP A 198 4.24 -29.22 -10.31
CA ASP A 198 3.72 -30.05 -9.23
C ASP A 198 2.50 -29.42 -8.54
N THR A 199 1.72 -30.27 -7.86
CA THR A 199 0.62 -29.82 -7.01
C THR A 199 1.13 -28.85 -5.94
N ASN A 200 0.43 -27.73 -5.77
CA ASN A 200 0.78 -26.62 -4.86
C ASN A 200 2.07 -25.86 -5.23
N GLY A 201 2.66 -26.12 -6.39
CA GLY A 201 3.76 -25.35 -6.95
C GLY A 201 3.31 -24.41 -8.07
N PRO A 202 4.26 -23.68 -8.67
CA PRO A 202 4.01 -22.85 -9.85
C PRO A 202 3.44 -23.67 -11.01
N THR A 203 2.52 -23.08 -11.77
CA THR A 203 1.96 -23.73 -12.96
C THR A 203 2.98 -23.73 -14.11
N ILE A 204 2.98 -24.80 -14.92
CA ILE A 204 3.72 -24.82 -16.18
C ILE A 204 3.11 -23.79 -17.13
N ALA A 205 3.94 -22.92 -17.73
CA ALA A 205 3.47 -21.94 -18.71
C ALA A 205 2.82 -22.62 -19.93
N SER A 206 1.83 -21.96 -20.53
CA SER A 206 1.11 -22.51 -21.70
C SER A 206 1.98 -22.74 -22.94
N SER A 207 3.11 -22.03 -23.05
CA SER A 207 4.11 -22.21 -24.12
C SER A 207 5.03 -23.41 -23.90
N VAL A 208 5.10 -23.96 -22.69
CA VAL A 208 5.99 -25.05 -22.32
C VAL A 208 5.33 -26.39 -22.62
N THR A 209 6.07 -27.30 -23.23
CA THR A 209 5.58 -28.66 -23.51
C THR A 209 5.78 -29.54 -22.28
N ALA A 210 4.70 -30.04 -21.69
CA ALA A 210 4.72 -30.98 -20.58
C ALA A 210 4.37 -32.39 -21.06
N VAL A 211 5.18 -33.38 -20.70
CA VAL A 211 5.02 -34.79 -21.10
C VAL A 211 5.11 -35.72 -19.90
N THR A 212 4.62 -36.95 -20.04
CA THR A 212 4.82 -38.00 -19.03
C THR A 212 6.18 -38.66 -19.22
N ALA A 213 7.00 -38.65 -18.18
CA ALA A 213 8.29 -39.34 -18.13
C ALA A 213 8.12 -40.84 -18.43
N ASP A 214 9.09 -41.43 -19.13
CA ASP A 214 9.11 -42.84 -19.58
C ASP A 214 8.03 -43.22 -20.61
N GLN A 215 7.17 -42.29 -21.02
CA GLN A 215 6.09 -42.55 -22.00
C GLN A 215 6.21 -41.70 -23.26
N GLN A 216 6.75 -40.50 -23.13
CA GLN A 216 6.75 -39.49 -24.19
C GLN A 216 8.09 -38.77 -24.27
N SER A 217 8.56 -38.54 -25.49
CA SER A 217 9.77 -37.75 -25.76
C SER A 217 9.42 -36.26 -25.90
N CYS A 218 10.32 -35.41 -25.40
CA CYS A 218 10.28 -33.97 -25.65
C CYS A 218 11.67 -33.47 -26.00
N THR A 219 11.87 -33.06 -27.25
CA THR A 219 13.15 -32.58 -27.80
C THR A 219 13.20 -31.06 -28.00
N LYS A 220 12.17 -30.34 -27.54
CA LYS A 220 12.13 -28.87 -27.59
C LYS A 220 13.02 -28.29 -26.50
N ASN A 221 13.38 -27.02 -26.65
CA ASN A 221 14.12 -26.29 -25.60
C ASN A 221 13.28 -26.08 -24.33
N GLN A 222 11.94 -26.09 -24.42
CA GLN A 222 11.02 -25.86 -23.32
C GLN A 222 10.19 -27.12 -23.02
N CYS A 223 10.83 -28.07 -22.32
CA CYS A 223 10.22 -29.32 -21.89
C CYS A 223 10.13 -29.44 -20.37
N CYS A 224 9.04 -30.03 -19.88
CA CYS A 224 8.88 -30.52 -18.52
C CYS A 224 8.38 -31.97 -18.53
N TRP A 225 8.92 -32.80 -17.63
CA TRP A 225 8.56 -34.21 -17.49
C TRP A 225 7.89 -34.45 -16.14
N ARG A 226 6.72 -35.08 -16.17
CA ARG A 226 5.90 -35.46 -15.00
C ARG A 226 5.89 -36.96 -14.79
N GLY A 227 5.50 -37.41 -13.59
CA GLY A 227 5.46 -38.84 -13.27
C GLY A 227 6.78 -39.29 -12.67
N ARG A 228 7.26 -40.49 -13.01
CA ARG A 228 8.46 -41.08 -12.38
C ARG A 228 9.76 -40.46 -12.93
N THR A 229 10.26 -39.43 -12.25
CA THR A 229 11.44 -38.64 -12.63
C THR A 229 12.67 -38.93 -11.76
N ALA A 230 12.56 -39.82 -10.77
CA ALA A 230 13.69 -40.28 -9.98
C ALA A 230 13.95 -41.79 -10.14
N ASP A 231 15.13 -42.21 -9.69
CA ASP A 231 15.53 -43.62 -9.63
C ASP A 231 14.59 -44.47 -8.73
N PHE A 232 14.84 -45.77 -8.68
CA PHE A 232 14.05 -46.69 -7.84
C PHE A 232 14.42 -46.66 -6.35
N TYR A 233 15.46 -45.91 -5.98
CA TYR A 233 15.86 -45.70 -4.58
C TYR A 233 15.30 -44.41 -4.00
N CYS A 234 14.47 -43.69 -4.75
CA CYS A 234 13.81 -42.49 -4.30
C CYS A 234 12.93 -42.74 -3.07
N GLN A 235 12.69 -41.69 -2.28
CA GLN A 235 11.82 -41.74 -1.12
C GLN A 235 10.50 -41.01 -1.40
N ALA A 236 9.37 -41.66 -1.12
CA ALA A 236 8.04 -41.08 -1.28
C ALA A 236 7.64 -40.15 -0.12
N SER A 237 8.25 -40.32 1.04
CA SER A 237 8.02 -39.53 2.25
C SER A 237 9.24 -39.60 3.18
N GLY A 238 9.28 -38.71 4.17
CA GLY A 238 10.39 -38.61 5.12
C GLY A 238 9.92 -38.04 6.45
N ASN A 239 10.62 -38.43 7.51
CA ASN A 239 10.35 -38.02 8.88
C ASN A 239 11.68 -37.79 9.61
N TRP A 240 11.77 -36.66 10.30
CA TRP A 240 12.88 -36.19 11.10
C TRP A 240 12.31 -35.62 12.41
N ASP A 241 13.15 -35.35 13.40
CA ASP A 241 12.67 -34.98 14.73
C ASP A 241 11.71 -33.77 14.69
N GLY A 242 10.41 -34.01 14.93
CA GLY A 242 9.35 -33.01 14.85
C GLY A 242 8.87 -32.60 13.44
N HIS A 243 9.51 -33.09 12.37
CA HIS A 243 9.28 -32.63 11.00
C HIS A 243 9.03 -33.78 10.02
N SER A 244 8.05 -33.64 9.14
CA SER A 244 7.77 -34.66 8.12
C SER A 244 7.40 -34.04 6.77
N THR A 245 7.50 -34.84 5.72
CA THR A 245 7.00 -34.48 4.38
C THR A 245 6.42 -35.68 3.66
N THR A 246 5.35 -35.43 2.91
CA THR A 246 4.74 -36.36 1.95
C THR A 246 4.98 -35.94 0.50
N TYR A 247 5.78 -34.88 0.29
CA TYR A 247 6.15 -34.42 -1.04
C TYR A 247 7.24 -35.30 -1.65
N SER A 248 6.77 -36.41 -2.23
CA SER A 248 7.55 -37.48 -2.85
C SER A 248 8.76 -36.98 -3.65
N GLY A 249 9.93 -37.55 -3.37
CA GLY A 249 11.13 -37.40 -4.18
C GLY A 249 11.09 -38.22 -5.48
N CYS A 250 10.14 -39.16 -5.61
CA CYS A 250 10.05 -40.08 -6.74
C CYS A 250 9.40 -39.49 -7.99
N THR A 251 8.54 -38.49 -7.79
CA THR A 251 7.58 -38.06 -8.82
C THR A 251 7.54 -36.55 -9.04
N ARG A 252 8.62 -35.85 -8.69
CA ARG A 252 8.68 -34.38 -8.83
C ARG A 252 8.81 -34.00 -10.29
N THR A 253 8.02 -33.04 -10.75
CA THR A 253 8.17 -32.50 -12.09
C THR A 253 9.56 -31.89 -12.25
N VAL A 254 10.25 -32.25 -13.32
CA VAL A 254 11.52 -31.65 -13.69
C VAL A 254 11.40 -30.99 -15.05
N CYS A 255 12.13 -29.90 -15.27
CA CYS A 255 12.04 -29.08 -16.46
C CYS A 255 13.42 -28.75 -16.98
N THR A 256 13.51 -28.53 -18.29
CA THR A 256 14.62 -27.78 -18.90
C THR A 256 14.73 -26.39 -18.29
N TRP A 257 15.89 -25.77 -18.38
CA TRP A 257 16.11 -24.42 -17.85
C TRP A 257 15.13 -23.41 -18.45
N TYR A 258 14.96 -23.42 -19.77
CA TYR A 258 14.05 -22.50 -20.46
C TYR A 258 12.59 -22.70 -20.05
N ALA A 259 12.17 -23.96 -19.85
CA ALA A 259 10.82 -24.26 -19.38
C ALA A 259 10.58 -23.77 -17.94
N ALA A 260 11.54 -24.00 -17.04
CA ALA A 260 11.46 -23.55 -15.66
C ALA A 260 11.44 -22.02 -15.57
N ASP A 261 12.34 -21.34 -16.28
CA ASP A 261 12.43 -19.88 -16.32
C ASP A 261 11.14 -19.24 -16.88
N THR A 262 10.67 -19.74 -18.02
CA THR A 262 9.43 -19.26 -18.65
C THR A 262 8.22 -19.48 -17.75
N SER A 263 8.16 -20.64 -17.06
CA SER A 263 7.06 -20.94 -16.15
C SER A 263 7.08 -20.06 -14.91
N CYS A 264 8.25 -19.80 -14.32
CA CYS A 264 8.36 -18.84 -13.21
C CYS A 264 7.93 -17.44 -13.63
N GLN A 265 8.41 -16.93 -14.77
CA GLN A 265 8.06 -15.60 -15.25
C GLN A 265 6.57 -15.47 -15.62
N ALA A 266 5.96 -16.53 -16.14
CA ALA A 266 4.53 -16.54 -16.46
C ALA A 266 3.63 -16.76 -15.23
N TRP A 267 4.16 -17.29 -14.14
CA TRP A 267 3.37 -17.60 -12.95
C TRP A 267 2.95 -16.31 -12.23
N ALA A 268 1.64 -16.09 -12.20
CA ALA A 268 1.02 -14.89 -11.64
C ALA A 268 -0.12 -15.28 -10.68
N PRO A 269 0.18 -15.90 -9.53
CA PRO A 269 -0.82 -16.15 -8.50
C PRO A 269 -1.40 -14.82 -7.98
N SER A 270 -2.61 -14.88 -7.42
CA SER A 270 -3.33 -13.71 -6.89
C SER A 270 -2.43 -12.85 -5.99
N GLY A 271 -2.38 -11.55 -6.25
CA GLY A 271 -1.52 -10.61 -5.51
C GLY A 271 -0.14 -10.39 -6.13
N THR A 272 0.16 -11.05 -7.25
CA THR A 272 1.36 -10.85 -8.08
C THR A 272 0.98 -10.77 -9.57
N LYS A 273 1.91 -10.36 -10.43
CA LYS A 273 1.74 -10.33 -11.89
C LYS A 273 2.85 -11.12 -12.59
N ALA A 274 2.62 -11.43 -13.86
CA ALA A 274 3.64 -12.04 -14.71
C ALA A 274 4.90 -11.16 -14.71
N GLY A 275 6.06 -11.80 -14.52
CA GLY A 275 7.37 -11.17 -14.38
C GLY A 275 7.81 -10.90 -12.94
N ASP A 276 6.92 -11.00 -11.94
CA ASP A 276 7.31 -10.83 -10.53
C ASP A 276 8.12 -12.03 -10.00
N TRP A 277 7.77 -13.23 -10.44
CA TRP A 277 8.44 -14.48 -10.09
C TRP A 277 9.53 -14.83 -11.09
N ARG A 278 10.65 -15.36 -10.60
CA ARG A 278 11.80 -15.76 -11.42
C ARG A 278 12.49 -17.00 -10.85
N LEU A 279 13.41 -17.59 -11.60
CA LEU A 279 14.38 -18.51 -11.01
C LEU A 279 15.27 -17.78 -9.97
N PRO A 280 15.79 -18.49 -8.95
CA PRO A 280 16.76 -17.92 -8.03
C PRO A 280 18.05 -17.55 -8.74
N LYS A 281 18.78 -16.55 -8.24
CA LYS A 281 20.10 -16.19 -8.76
C LYS A 281 21.16 -17.17 -8.23
N PRO A 282 22.26 -17.40 -8.95
CA PRO A 282 23.42 -18.15 -8.46
C PRO A 282 23.83 -17.80 -7.03
N SER A 283 23.98 -16.51 -6.73
CA SER A 283 24.37 -16.02 -5.39
C SER A 283 23.34 -16.32 -4.30
N GLU A 284 22.05 -16.41 -4.65
CA GLU A 284 20.99 -16.76 -3.71
C GLU A 284 21.09 -18.25 -3.35
N VAL A 285 21.28 -19.11 -4.36
CA VAL A 285 21.46 -20.55 -4.18
C VAL A 285 22.77 -20.88 -3.44
N GLU A 286 23.84 -20.14 -3.71
CA GLU A 286 25.10 -20.24 -2.96
C GLU A 286 24.90 -19.86 -1.48
N GLY A 287 24.16 -18.78 -1.19
CA GLY A 287 23.77 -18.45 0.17
C GLY A 287 22.92 -19.52 0.85
N TRP A 288 22.03 -20.18 0.10
CA TRP A 288 21.25 -21.31 0.60
C TRP A 288 22.13 -22.50 0.98
N ALA A 289 23.17 -22.77 0.20
CA ALA A 289 24.12 -23.86 0.45
C ALA A 289 24.74 -23.73 1.84
N ASP A 290 25.13 -22.52 2.23
CA ASP A 290 25.72 -22.22 3.55
C ASP A 290 24.71 -22.31 4.71
N ASN A 291 23.41 -22.36 4.43
CA ASN A 291 22.34 -22.25 5.42
C ASN A 291 21.27 -23.36 5.28
N LEU A 292 21.59 -24.46 4.60
CA LEU A 292 20.62 -25.51 4.25
C LEU A 292 19.89 -26.11 5.46
N ASN A 293 20.58 -26.28 6.59
CA ASN A 293 20.01 -26.74 7.85
C ASN A 293 18.96 -25.80 8.45
N LEU A 294 18.98 -24.51 8.09
CA LEU A 294 18.02 -23.51 8.57
C LEU A 294 16.82 -23.35 7.65
N ILE A 295 16.92 -23.79 6.39
CA ILE A 295 15.89 -23.53 5.36
C ILE A 295 15.34 -24.78 4.67
N SER A 296 16.00 -25.94 4.77
CA SER A 296 15.53 -27.17 4.09
C SER A 296 15.84 -28.46 4.82
N THR A 297 17.08 -28.69 5.25
CA THR A 297 17.53 -29.99 5.77
C THR A 297 16.90 -30.26 7.14
N TYR A 298 16.35 -31.47 7.33
CA TYR A 298 15.58 -31.93 8.49
C TYR A 298 14.25 -31.21 8.75
N LEU A 299 13.86 -30.24 7.91
CA LEU A 299 12.66 -29.42 8.16
C LEU A 299 11.38 -29.96 7.51
N GLY A 300 11.46 -30.94 6.61
CA GLY A 300 10.30 -31.47 5.90
C GLY A 300 9.41 -30.34 5.33
N ASN A 301 8.11 -30.40 5.60
CA ASN A 301 7.12 -29.40 5.16
C ASN A 301 7.39 -27.97 5.64
N ASP A 302 8.16 -27.80 6.73
CA ASP A 302 8.47 -26.49 7.28
C ASP A 302 9.56 -25.77 6.47
N GLY A 303 10.38 -26.51 5.72
CA GLY A 303 11.44 -25.96 4.87
C GLY A 303 11.10 -25.91 3.37
N LEU A 304 12.14 -25.73 2.54
CA LEU A 304 12.07 -25.74 1.08
C LEU A 304 11.78 -27.10 0.47
N GLN A 305 11.79 -28.16 1.27
CA GLN A 305 11.55 -29.53 0.83
C GLN A 305 12.43 -29.94 -0.35
N LEU A 306 13.67 -29.44 -0.43
CA LEU A 306 14.62 -29.90 -1.44
C LEU A 306 14.87 -31.40 -1.25
N CYS A 307 15.22 -32.08 -2.34
CA CYS A 307 15.54 -33.51 -2.31
C CYS A 307 16.96 -33.70 -2.86
N GLY A 308 17.66 -34.73 -2.40
CA GLY A 308 19.08 -34.94 -2.69
C GLY A 308 19.56 -36.33 -2.29
N SER A 309 20.79 -36.45 -1.80
CA SER A 309 21.36 -37.72 -1.32
C SER A 309 21.14 -37.95 0.19
N SER A 310 19.94 -38.42 0.57
CA SER A 310 19.59 -39.21 1.77
C SER A 310 19.93 -38.72 3.21
N TYR A 311 20.50 -37.54 3.42
CA TYR A 311 20.68 -36.96 4.77
C TYR A 311 19.81 -35.71 4.96
N GLY A 312 18.84 -35.79 5.87
CA GLY A 312 17.92 -34.69 6.20
C GLY A 312 17.03 -34.19 5.06
N ALA A 313 17.05 -34.85 3.90
CA ALA A 313 16.21 -34.56 2.75
C ALA A 313 15.75 -35.88 2.13
N LEU A 314 14.65 -35.86 1.38
CA LEU A 314 14.23 -37.05 0.63
C LEU A 314 15.26 -37.41 -0.43
N ARG A 315 15.48 -38.71 -0.61
CA ARG A 315 16.26 -39.21 -1.74
C ARG A 315 15.51 -39.02 -3.05
N CYS A 316 16.17 -38.41 -4.02
CA CYS A 316 15.68 -38.31 -5.40
C CYS A 316 16.85 -38.44 -6.40
N GLY A 317 17.25 -39.69 -6.65
CA GLY A 317 18.36 -39.99 -7.56
C GLY A 317 17.98 -39.76 -9.03
N SER A 318 18.98 -39.44 -9.86
CA SER A 318 18.76 -39.24 -11.29
C SER A 318 18.34 -40.54 -11.99
N ASN A 319 17.50 -40.42 -13.02
CA ASN A 319 17.08 -41.54 -13.88
C ASN A 319 17.10 -41.15 -15.36
N LYS A 320 16.86 -42.09 -16.27
CA LYS A 320 16.81 -41.87 -17.73
C LYS A 320 15.38 -41.83 -18.30
N ASN A 321 14.42 -41.36 -17.52
CA ASN A 321 13.02 -41.35 -17.93
C ASN A 321 12.62 -40.05 -18.67
N CYS A 322 13.50 -39.05 -18.73
CA CYS A 322 13.24 -37.76 -19.37
C CYS A 322 13.60 -37.84 -20.86
N ILE A 323 12.89 -38.69 -21.61
CA ILE A 323 13.19 -38.97 -23.01
C ILE A 323 13.22 -37.66 -23.81
N GLY A 324 14.31 -37.41 -24.54
CA GLY A 324 14.55 -36.18 -25.32
C GLY A 324 15.26 -35.05 -24.54
N ALA A 325 15.45 -35.19 -23.22
CA ALA A 325 16.39 -34.36 -22.47
C ALA A 325 17.84 -34.71 -22.83
N GLN A 326 18.79 -33.91 -22.33
CA GLN A 326 20.20 -34.25 -22.43
C GLN A 326 20.47 -35.63 -21.79
N ASP A 327 20.94 -36.58 -22.60
CA ASP A 327 21.19 -37.98 -22.24
C ASP A 327 19.97 -38.70 -21.58
N ASP A 328 18.77 -38.19 -21.87
CA ASP A 328 17.48 -38.59 -21.30
C ASP A 328 17.36 -38.43 -19.76
N TYR A 329 18.28 -37.68 -19.14
CA TYR A 329 18.34 -37.58 -17.69
C TYR A 329 17.24 -36.69 -17.09
N CYS A 330 16.54 -37.27 -16.11
CA CYS A 330 15.87 -36.52 -15.06
C CYS A 330 16.79 -36.48 -13.84
N SER A 331 17.05 -35.30 -13.29
CA SER A 331 17.79 -35.15 -12.02
C SER A 331 17.01 -34.26 -11.07
N PRO A 332 15.97 -34.78 -10.40
CA PRO A 332 15.14 -34.01 -9.48
C PRO A 332 15.90 -33.47 -8.27
N GLY A 333 17.05 -34.06 -7.93
CA GLY A 333 17.94 -33.56 -6.87
C GLY A 333 18.73 -32.30 -7.22
N PHE A 334 18.57 -31.80 -8.45
CA PHE A 334 19.18 -30.56 -8.91
C PHE A 334 18.12 -29.47 -8.99
N ILE A 335 18.48 -28.24 -8.63
CA ILE A 335 17.65 -27.05 -8.79
C ILE A 335 18.23 -26.10 -9.82
N TRP A 336 17.37 -25.47 -10.62
CA TRP A 336 17.78 -24.40 -11.51
C TRP A 336 17.94 -23.07 -10.79
N SER A 337 19.00 -22.34 -11.13
CA SER A 337 19.15 -20.91 -10.93
C SER A 337 19.12 -20.17 -12.27
N SER A 338 19.25 -18.85 -12.27
CA SER A 338 19.39 -18.02 -13.47
C SER A 338 20.72 -18.29 -14.18
N GLY A 339 20.79 -19.41 -14.90
CA GLY A 339 21.88 -19.81 -15.79
C GLY A 339 22.71 -21.01 -15.34
N ARG A 340 22.43 -21.63 -14.18
CA ARG A 340 23.21 -22.76 -13.64
C ARG A 340 22.31 -23.79 -12.94
N GLY A 341 22.72 -25.05 -12.88
CA GLY A 341 22.11 -26.09 -12.05
C GLY A 341 22.91 -26.31 -10.77
N TYR A 342 22.24 -26.65 -9.68
CA TYR A 342 22.87 -26.98 -8.39
C TYR A 342 22.31 -28.28 -7.83
N ALA A 343 23.16 -29.25 -7.54
CA ALA A 343 22.82 -30.54 -6.97
C ALA A 343 22.80 -30.48 -5.43
N GLN A 344 21.81 -31.09 -4.79
CA GLN A 344 21.82 -31.26 -3.34
C GLN A 344 22.50 -32.57 -2.92
N TYR A 345 23.61 -32.43 -2.18
CA TYR A 345 24.33 -33.54 -1.55
C TYR A 345 24.36 -33.34 -0.03
N GLY A 346 23.42 -34.00 0.67
CA GLY A 346 23.26 -33.85 2.11
C GLY A 346 23.00 -32.38 2.51
N GLU A 347 23.92 -31.81 3.29
CA GLU A 347 23.91 -30.42 3.76
C GLU A 347 24.60 -29.43 2.80
N SER A 348 24.95 -29.85 1.58
CA SER A 348 25.60 -28.99 0.59
C SER A 348 24.79 -28.87 -0.70
N LEU A 349 24.95 -27.74 -1.39
CA LEU A 349 24.58 -27.56 -2.79
C LEU A 349 25.87 -27.43 -3.61
N SER A 350 26.13 -28.38 -4.51
CA SER A 350 27.26 -28.30 -5.43
C SER A 350 26.80 -27.81 -6.80
N GLN A 351 27.57 -26.90 -7.38
CA GLN A 351 27.28 -26.39 -8.71
C GLN A 351 27.53 -27.49 -9.75
N ASP A 352 26.61 -27.63 -10.70
CA ASP A 352 26.88 -28.33 -11.95
C ASP A 352 27.66 -27.40 -12.88
N VAL A 353 28.93 -27.75 -13.13
CA VAL A 353 29.88 -26.92 -13.89
C VAL A 353 29.63 -26.96 -15.40
N ASP A 354 28.91 -27.96 -15.90
CA ASP A 354 28.63 -28.12 -17.32
C ASP A 354 27.19 -27.70 -17.64
N GLY A 355 27.04 -26.52 -18.25
CA GLY A 355 25.79 -25.78 -18.45
C GLY A 355 24.79 -26.36 -19.47
N TRP A 356 24.34 -27.59 -19.29
CA TRP A 356 23.35 -28.22 -20.16
C TRP A 356 21.93 -27.78 -19.80
N LYS A 357 21.46 -26.68 -20.41
CA LYS A 357 20.10 -26.12 -20.21
C LYS A 357 18.95 -27.05 -20.60
N ASN A 358 19.24 -28.18 -21.25
CA ASN A 358 18.27 -29.15 -21.76
C ASN A 358 18.15 -30.41 -20.88
N VAL A 359 18.76 -30.45 -19.69
CA VAL A 359 18.52 -31.52 -18.70
C VAL A 359 17.23 -31.23 -17.92
N GLY A 360 16.54 -32.26 -17.42
CA GLY A 360 15.40 -32.10 -16.53
C GLY A 360 15.82 -31.90 -15.06
N TYR A 361 15.87 -30.66 -14.58
CA TYR A 361 16.08 -30.33 -13.15
C TYR A 361 14.83 -29.72 -12.49
N SER A 362 14.83 -29.66 -11.16
CA SER A 362 13.76 -29.03 -10.37
C SER A 362 13.71 -27.51 -10.60
N GLY A 363 12.53 -26.98 -10.93
CA GLY A 363 12.29 -25.54 -11.03
C GLY A 363 11.69 -24.99 -9.73
N ARG A 364 12.39 -24.06 -9.08
CA ARG A 364 11.87 -23.27 -7.94
C ARG A 364 11.73 -21.81 -8.36
N CYS A 365 10.64 -21.16 -8.00
CA CYS A 365 10.44 -19.75 -8.28
C CYS A 365 10.63 -18.92 -7.01
N VAL A 366 11.19 -17.73 -7.16
CA VAL A 366 11.40 -16.77 -6.08
C VAL A 366 10.72 -15.44 -6.37
N LEU A 367 10.20 -14.80 -5.32
CA LEU A 367 9.63 -13.47 -5.33
C LEU A 367 10.48 -12.57 -4.43
N GLU A 368 11.06 -11.53 -5.03
CA GLU A 368 11.91 -10.53 -4.35
C GLU A 368 11.14 -9.24 -4.06
N SER A 369 10.20 -8.89 -4.95
CA SER A 369 9.39 -7.69 -4.91
C SER A 369 8.15 -7.89 -5.78
N GLY A 370 7.06 -7.17 -5.50
CA GLY A 370 5.84 -7.25 -6.33
C GLY A 370 4.57 -7.60 -5.55
N LEU A 371 4.67 -7.74 -4.22
CA LEU A 371 3.50 -7.92 -3.36
C LEU A 371 2.59 -6.68 -3.45
N SER A 372 1.35 -6.89 -3.90
CA SER A 372 0.34 -5.83 -3.93
C SER A 372 -0.05 -5.41 -2.51
N SER A 373 0.29 -4.18 -2.11
CA SER A 373 -0.16 -3.62 -0.83
C SER A 373 -1.65 -3.27 -0.91
N ASN A 374 -2.51 -4.07 -0.29
CA ASN A 374 -3.88 -3.63 0.00
C ASN A 374 -3.84 -2.69 1.21
N THR A 375 -3.58 -1.41 0.96
CA THR A 375 -3.72 -0.35 1.98
C THR A 375 -5.19 0.03 2.10
N VAL A 376 -5.85 -0.38 3.18
CA VAL A 376 -7.13 0.22 3.59
C VAL A 376 -6.81 1.42 4.47
N SER A 377 -6.64 2.58 3.85
CA SER A 377 -6.42 3.84 4.55
C SER A 377 -7.74 4.44 5.04
N SER A 378 -8.33 3.88 6.10
CA SER A 378 -9.46 4.51 6.79
C SER A 378 -8.97 5.25 8.04
N GLY A 379 -8.27 6.37 7.86
CA GLY A 379 -7.99 7.31 8.95
C GLY A 379 -9.25 8.13 9.26
N GLY A 380 -9.55 8.32 10.55
CA GLY A 380 -10.66 9.20 10.96
C GLY A 380 -10.34 10.65 10.61
N GLY A 381 -11.27 11.35 9.94
CA GLY A 381 -11.13 12.78 9.64
C GLY A 381 -11.01 13.62 10.92
N GLY A 382 -10.15 14.63 10.91
CA GLY A 382 -10.04 15.60 12.00
C GLY A 382 -11.20 16.60 12.00
N GLY A 383 -11.58 17.11 13.18
CA GLY A 383 -12.60 18.15 13.31
C GLY A 383 -12.11 19.52 12.85
N ALA A 384 -12.95 20.28 12.14
CA ALA A 384 -12.66 21.66 11.79
C ALA A 384 -12.67 22.56 13.06
N GLY A 385 -11.81 23.58 13.10
CA GLY A 385 -11.87 24.60 14.14
C GLY A 385 -13.09 25.51 13.98
N ALA A 386 -13.60 26.09 15.07
CA ALA A 386 -14.66 27.07 14.97
C ALA A 386 -14.12 28.38 14.37
N TYR A 387 -14.99 29.22 13.82
CA TYR A 387 -14.57 30.49 13.22
C TYR A 387 -15.51 31.63 13.60
N ILE A 388 -14.96 32.84 13.65
CA ILE A 388 -15.69 34.10 13.83
C ILE A 388 -15.33 35.00 12.66
N LYS A 389 -16.34 35.57 12.00
CA LYS A 389 -16.18 36.40 10.81
C LYS A 389 -16.98 37.69 10.94
N ASN A 390 -16.39 38.80 10.50
CA ASN A 390 -17.02 40.13 10.48
C ASN A 390 -17.60 40.58 11.84
N TYR A 391 -16.89 40.29 12.93
CA TYR A 391 -17.31 40.71 14.26
C TYR A 391 -16.71 42.07 14.61
N GLN A 392 -17.55 43.09 14.76
CA GLN A 392 -17.10 44.39 15.23
C GLN A 392 -16.95 44.39 16.75
N ILE A 393 -15.76 44.70 17.25
CA ILE A 393 -15.55 44.93 18.67
C ILE A 393 -16.34 46.17 19.07
N PRO A 394 -17.10 46.13 20.18
CA PRO A 394 -17.83 47.29 20.66
C PRO A 394 -16.92 48.52 20.80
N ASN A 395 -17.36 49.66 20.24
CA ASN A 395 -16.53 50.87 20.17
C ASN A 395 -16.21 51.44 21.56
N ASP A 396 -17.11 51.26 22.52
CA ASP A 396 -16.95 51.63 23.93
C ASP A 396 -15.83 50.84 24.61
N VAL A 397 -15.64 49.57 24.26
CA VAL A 397 -14.53 48.74 24.74
C VAL A 397 -13.19 49.28 24.23
N ILE A 398 -13.12 49.75 22.99
CA ILE A 398 -11.90 50.35 22.44
C ILE A 398 -11.64 51.72 23.08
N SER A 399 -12.64 52.59 23.12
CA SER A 399 -12.46 53.96 23.62
C SER A 399 -12.18 54.04 25.12
N SER A 400 -12.66 53.07 25.90
CA SER A 400 -12.45 53.03 27.36
C SER A 400 -11.08 52.47 27.77
N ASN A 401 -10.29 51.94 26.82
CA ASN A 401 -9.03 51.25 27.08
C ASN A 401 -7.84 51.86 26.30
N ILE A 402 -7.90 53.16 25.99
CA ILE A 402 -6.78 53.89 25.37
C ILE A 402 -5.53 53.76 26.26
N GLY A 403 -4.39 53.46 25.63
CA GLY A 403 -3.13 53.16 26.33
C GLY A 403 -2.99 51.69 26.79
N GLY A 404 -4.06 50.90 26.67
CA GLY A 404 -4.03 49.44 26.79
C GLY A 404 -3.59 48.73 25.51
N LYS A 405 -3.90 47.43 25.40
CA LYS A 405 -3.49 46.61 24.23
C LYS A 405 -4.56 45.63 23.75
N ILE A 406 -4.56 45.40 22.44
CA ILE A 406 -5.27 44.31 21.76
C ILE A 406 -4.28 43.18 21.55
N LYS A 407 -4.62 41.98 22.03
CA LYS A 407 -3.83 40.76 21.89
C LYS A 407 -4.53 39.81 20.93
N LEU A 408 -3.83 39.42 19.87
CA LEU A 408 -4.25 38.45 18.88
C LEU A 408 -3.46 37.16 19.11
N PHE A 409 -4.15 36.06 19.38
CA PHE A 409 -3.54 34.74 19.56
C PHE A 409 -4.08 33.75 18.54
N SER A 410 -3.18 33.21 17.72
CA SER A 410 -3.45 32.10 16.82
C SER A 410 -2.88 30.82 17.41
N ALA A 411 -3.76 29.87 17.72
CA ALA A 411 -3.38 28.60 18.33
C ALA A 411 -2.80 27.60 17.32
N ALA A 412 -1.83 26.79 17.78
CA ALA A 412 -1.37 25.63 17.04
C ALA A 412 -2.49 24.58 16.88
N GLY A 413 -2.65 24.06 15.66
CA GLY A 413 -3.53 22.94 15.36
C GLY A 413 -3.11 21.63 16.03
N GLY A 414 -4.09 20.75 16.19
CA GLY A 414 -3.90 19.41 16.74
C GLY A 414 -3.00 18.53 15.86
N SER A 415 -2.33 17.56 16.48
CA SER A 415 -1.49 16.57 15.78
C SER A 415 -2.28 15.34 15.35
N GLY A 416 -1.94 14.75 14.21
CA GLY A 416 -2.46 13.43 13.83
C GLY A 416 -2.06 12.34 14.83
N GLY A 417 -2.88 11.29 14.91
CA GLY A 417 -2.57 10.09 15.70
C GLY A 417 -1.57 9.16 15.00
N ASN A 418 -0.92 8.30 15.77
CA ASN A 418 -0.03 7.25 15.30
C ASN A 418 -0.81 6.07 14.72
N SER A 419 -0.24 5.41 13.70
CA SER A 419 -0.78 4.17 13.14
C SER A 419 -0.72 3.02 14.15
N ALA A 420 -1.60 2.02 13.96
CA ALA A 420 -1.57 0.79 14.74
C ALA A 420 -0.31 -0.04 14.39
N SER A 421 0.31 -0.66 15.42
CA SER A 421 1.51 -1.50 15.25
C SER A 421 1.23 -2.94 14.84
N SER A 422 -0.04 -3.38 14.86
CA SER A 422 -0.43 -4.78 14.65
C SER A 422 -1.86 -4.90 14.10
N GLN A 423 -2.12 -6.02 13.41
CA GLN A 423 -3.44 -6.38 12.91
C GLN A 423 -4.47 -6.43 14.05
N GLY A 424 -5.65 -5.82 13.84
CA GLY A 424 -6.73 -5.79 14.82
C GLY A 424 -6.54 -4.81 15.98
N SER A 425 -5.45 -4.05 16.02
CA SER A 425 -5.21 -3.02 17.02
C SER A 425 -5.73 -1.66 16.55
N SER A 426 -6.23 -0.85 17.49
CA SER A 426 -6.65 0.52 17.20
C SER A 426 -5.45 1.44 16.96
N ALA A 427 -5.50 2.26 15.92
CA ALA A 427 -4.59 3.39 15.77
C ALA A 427 -4.84 4.41 16.90
N SER A 428 -3.85 5.24 17.21
CA SER A 428 -4.03 6.26 18.23
C SER A 428 -4.91 7.40 17.70
N ASN A 429 -5.66 8.02 18.59
CA ASN A 429 -6.35 9.28 18.29
C ASN A 429 -5.33 10.39 18.00
N GLY A 430 -5.71 11.36 17.18
CA GLY A 430 -5.03 12.64 17.10
C GLY A 430 -5.24 13.47 18.38
N SER A 431 -4.50 14.56 18.50
CA SER A 431 -4.71 15.55 19.56
C SER A 431 -5.60 16.70 19.07
N ASN A 432 -6.32 17.32 20.01
CA ASN A 432 -7.06 18.53 19.74
C ASN A 432 -6.11 19.72 19.61
N GLY A 433 -6.43 20.66 18.73
CA GLY A 433 -5.79 21.97 18.71
C GLY A 433 -6.23 22.84 19.90
N ASN A 434 -5.53 23.95 20.12
CA ASN A 434 -5.90 24.94 21.14
C ASN A 434 -6.85 26.03 20.58
N THR A 435 -7.47 26.80 21.48
CA THR A 435 -8.41 27.87 21.11
C THR A 435 -7.67 29.14 20.65
N SER A 436 -8.05 29.70 19.50
CA SER A 436 -7.57 31.01 19.04
C SER A 436 -8.41 32.12 19.69
N TYR A 437 -7.82 33.27 19.97
CA TYR A 437 -8.56 34.34 20.65
C TYR A 437 -8.09 35.75 20.30
N ILE A 438 -8.98 36.71 20.54
CA ILE A 438 -8.69 38.13 20.54
C ILE A 438 -9.12 38.69 21.88
N GLU A 439 -8.23 39.38 22.57
CA GLU A 439 -8.44 39.92 23.91
C GLU A 439 -8.01 41.39 23.99
N ILE A 440 -8.67 42.17 24.84
CA ILE A 440 -8.40 43.59 25.09
C ILE A 440 -8.06 43.77 26.56
N TYR A 441 -6.93 44.42 26.80
CA TYR A 441 -6.38 44.71 28.11
C TYR A 441 -6.30 46.23 28.31
N ASP A 442 -6.54 46.69 29.54
CA ASP A 442 -6.27 48.08 29.91
C ASP A 442 -4.76 48.35 30.09
N LYS A 443 -4.42 49.61 30.43
CA LYS A 443 -3.03 50.05 30.67
C LYS A 443 -2.32 49.30 31.81
N ASP A 444 -3.10 48.71 32.72
CA ASP A 444 -2.60 47.97 33.88
C ASP A 444 -2.57 46.45 33.60
N ASN A 445 -2.73 46.04 32.34
CA ASN A 445 -2.80 44.65 31.86
C ASN A 445 -3.97 43.84 32.46
N VAL A 446 -5.09 44.49 32.80
CA VAL A 446 -6.32 43.80 33.21
C VAL A 446 -7.19 43.52 31.99
N LEU A 447 -7.57 42.26 31.79
CA LEU A 447 -8.48 41.84 30.72
C LEU A 447 -9.84 42.52 30.88
N LYS A 448 -10.32 43.19 29.82
CA LYS A 448 -11.64 43.86 29.80
C LYS A 448 -12.62 43.23 28.85
N TRP A 449 -12.13 42.61 27.78
CA TRP A 449 -12.97 42.00 26.77
C TRP A 449 -12.20 40.91 26.03
N GLY A 450 -12.89 39.87 25.58
CA GLY A 450 -12.28 38.86 24.73
C GLY A 450 -13.29 38.01 24.00
N ILE A 451 -12.85 37.43 22.89
CA ILE A 451 -13.62 36.49 22.07
C ILE A 451 -12.73 35.34 21.63
N ARG A 452 -13.31 34.14 21.51
CA ARG A 452 -12.59 32.88 21.32
C ARG A 452 -13.20 32.07 20.17
N ALA A 453 -12.35 31.43 19.38
CA ALA A 453 -12.69 30.52 18.28
C ALA A 453 -11.99 29.17 18.45
#